data_AF-A0A9W6XWL4-F1
#
_entry.id   AF-A0A9W6XWL4-F1
#
_cell.length_a   1.000
_cell.length_b   1.000
_cell.length_c   1.000
_cell.angle_alpha   90.00
_cell.angle_beta   90.00
_cell.angle_gamma   90.00
#
_symmetry.space_group_name_H-M   'P 1'
#
loop_
_entity.id
_entity.type
_entity.pdbx_description
1 polymer ?
#
loop_
_entity_poly.entity_id
_entity_poly.type
_entity_poly.pdbx_seq_one_letter_code
_entity_poly.pdbx_strand_id
1 'polypeptide(L)'
;MLFLPMGFELDEAPPAFKSDTLSLGQKAEANTLVFLKANGSLALAAGIALKALRKLHKDGKRDAQITQFHERAANRTIVDPTPASALPAFIRL
;
A
#
# COMPACT_ATOMS: atom_id res chain seq x y z
N MET A 1 1.46 0.18 0.04
CA MET A 1 1.35 1.64 -0.12
C MET A 1 -0.05 2.20 -0.32
N LEU A 2 -0.98 1.48 -0.94
CA LEU A 2 -2.34 1.98 -1.24
C LEU A 2 -3.05 2.70 -0.05
N PHE A 3 -2.79 2.23 1.17
CA PHE A 3 -3.37 2.78 2.41
C PHE A 3 -2.48 3.82 3.10
N LEU A 4 -1.60 4.48 2.36
CA LEU A 4 -0.83 5.65 2.80
C LEU A 4 -1.40 6.89 2.09
N PRO A 5 -2.30 7.65 2.74
CA PRO A 5 -3.04 8.74 2.09
C PRO A 5 -2.15 9.93 1.68
N MET A 6 -0.92 10.02 2.19
CA MET A 6 0.03 11.06 1.81
C MET A 6 1.14 10.54 0.89
N GLY A 7 1.05 9.30 0.40
CA GLY A 7 2.15 8.67 -0.32
C GLY A 7 3.30 8.31 0.63
N PHE A 8 4.50 8.22 0.08
CA PHE A 8 5.73 7.90 0.81
C PHE A 8 6.97 8.20 -0.03
N GLU A 9 8.09 8.31 0.67
CA GLU A 9 9.39 8.44 0.06
C GLU A 9 10.35 7.53 0.85
N LEU A 10 11.07 6.67 0.12
CA LEU A 10 12.11 5.82 0.69
C LEU A 10 13.42 6.09 -0.06
N ASP A 11 14.46 6.37 0.71
CA ASP A 11 15.83 6.54 0.22
C ASP A 11 16.68 5.37 0.72
N GLU A 12 17.38 4.70 -0.18
CA GLU A 12 18.26 3.56 0.14
C GLU A 12 19.63 4.01 0.69
N ALA A 13 20.01 5.28 0.51
CA ALA A 13 21.33 5.76 0.92
C ALA A 13 21.55 5.78 2.45
N PRO A 14 20.57 6.18 3.29
CA PRO A 14 20.77 6.23 4.73
C PRO A 14 20.73 4.84 5.39
N PRO A 15 21.49 4.61 6.49
CA PRO A 15 21.38 3.40 7.30
C PRO A 15 19.97 3.16 7.86
N ALA A 16 19.16 4.22 7.97
CA ALA A 16 17.79 4.21 8.45
C ALA A 16 16.79 3.58 7.48
N PHE A 17 17.17 3.30 6.22
CA PHE A 17 16.26 2.74 5.21
C PHE A 17 15.41 1.56 5.72
N LYS A 18 16.03 0.64 6.47
CA LYS A 18 15.33 -0.53 7.04
C LYS A 18 14.30 -0.14 8.11
N SER A 19 14.64 0.78 9.02
CA SER A 19 13.71 1.26 10.05
C SER A 19 12.58 2.08 9.43
N ASP A 20 12.88 2.89 8.42
CA ASP A 20 11.91 3.72 7.73
C ASP A 20 10.91 2.83 6.97
N THR A 21 11.42 1.84 6.23
CA THR A 21 10.59 0.82 5.55
C THR A 21 9.68 0.09 6.54
N LEU A 22 10.20 -0.30 7.71
CA LEU A 22 9.41 -0.98 8.75
C LEU A 22 8.30 -0.08 9.29
N SER A 23 8.63 1.15 9.67
CA SER A 23 7.66 2.11 10.22
C SER A 23 6.54 2.41 9.23
N LEU A 24 6.88 2.51 7.96
CA LEU A 24 5.96 2.76 6.86
C LEU A 24 5.06 1.55 6.61
N GLY A 25 5.62 0.34 6.68
CA GLY A 25 4.88 -0.92 6.65
C GLY A 25 3.85 -1.01 7.77
N GLN A 26 4.25 -0.72 9.02
CA GLN A 26 3.36 -0.71 10.19
C GLN A 26 2.23 0.32 10.04
N LYS A 27 2.53 1.53 9.54
CA LYS A 27 1.53 2.56 9.27
C LYS A 27 0.53 2.12 8.18
N ALA A 28 1.04 1.51 7.11
CA ALA A 28 0.20 0.99 6.04
C ALA A 28 -0.71 -0.17 6.53
N GLU A 29 -0.19 -1.05 7.38
CA GLU A 29 -0.96 -2.11 8.02
C GLU A 29 -2.07 -1.55 8.91
N ALA A 30 -1.75 -0.62 9.81
CA ALA A 30 -2.73 0.01 10.69
C ALA A 30 -3.88 0.67 9.90
N ASN A 31 -3.54 1.43 8.86
CA ASN A 31 -4.54 2.06 7.98
C ASN A 31 -5.38 1.03 7.22
N THR A 32 -4.79 -0.09 6.80
CA THR A 32 -5.51 -1.19 6.14
C THR A 32 -6.53 -1.80 7.10
N LEU A 33 -6.16 -2.03 8.36
CA LEU A 33 -7.06 -2.57 9.38
C LEU A 33 -8.21 -1.61 9.70
N VAL A 34 -7.95 -0.30 9.78
CA VAL A 34 -9.00 0.72 9.94
C VAL A 34 -9.97 0.69 8.76
N PHE A 35 -9.45 0.63 7.53
CA PHE A 35 -10.28 0.54 6.34
C PHE A 35 -11.14 -0.73 6.31
N LEU A 36 -10.56 -1.88 6.68
CA LEU A 36 -11.28 -3.15 6.76
C LEU A 36 -12.40 -3.11 7.80
N LYS A 37 -12.14 -2.54 8.99
CA LYS A 37 -13.15 -2.36 10.04
C LYS A 37 -14.30 -1.46 9.57
N ALA A 38 -13.98 -0.35 8.92
CA ALA A 38 -14.98 0.56 8.34
C ALA A 38 -15.86 -0.13 7.27
N ASN A 39 -15.36 -1.19 6.65
CA ASN A 39 -16.08 -2.00 5.67
C ASN A 39 -16.66 -3.31 6.26
N GLY A 40 -16.78 -3.40 7.58
CA GLY A 40 -17.44 -4.51 8.28
C GLY A 40 -16.57 -5.76 8.47
N SER A 41 -15.25 -5.66 8.32
CA SER A 41 -14.32 -6.78 8.53
C SER A 41 -13.50 -6.60 9.80
N LEU A 42 -13.59 -7.58 10.71
CA LEU A 42 -12.75 -7.68 11.92
C LEU A 42 -11.54 -8.58 11.67
N ALA A 43 -10.83 -8.36 10.56
CA ALA A 43 -9.68 -9.18 10.20
C ALA A 43 -8.57 -9.10 11.27
N LEU A 44 -8.28 -10.23 11.93
CA LEU A 44 -7.21 -10.35 12.93
C LEU A 44 -5.96 -11.09 12.40
N ALA A 45 -6.12 -11.81 11.28
CA ALA A 45 -5.04 -12.56 10.64
C ALA A 45 -4.84 -12.08 9.21
N ALA A 46 -3.59 -12.11 8.73
CA ALA A 46 -3.23 -11.64 7.39
C ALA A 46 -4.04 -12.33 6.28
N GLY A 47 -4.28 -13.64 6.39
CA GLY A 47 -5.09 -14.39 5.42
C GLY A 47 -6.54 -13.91 5.35
N ILE A 48 -7.14 -13.56 6.51
CA ILE A 48 -8.50 -13.02 6.58
C ILE A 48 -8.54 -11.61 5.99
N ALA A 49 -7.55 -10.77 6.32
CA ALA A 49 -7.42 -9.43 5.77
C ALA A 49 -7.32 -9.47 4.24
N LEU A 50 -6.51 -10.38 3.70
CA LEU A 50 -6.36 -10.56 2.25
C LEU A 50 -7.67 -11.03 1.59
N LYS A 51 -8.40 -11.97 2.20
CA LYS A 51 -9.71 -12.41 1.72
C LYS A 51 -10.71 -11.26 1.70
N ALA A 52 -10.76 -10.45 2.74
CA ALA A 52 -11.61 -9.26 2.81
C ALA A 52 -11.24 -8.23 1.74
N LEU A 53 -9.94 -7.94 1.57
CA LEU A 53 -9.45 -7.01 0.56
C LEU A 53 -9.78 -7.45 -0.87
N ARG A 54 -9.74 -8.76 -1.16
CA ARG A 54 -10.17 -9.31 -2.47
C ARG A 54 -11.65 -9.11 -2.70
N LYS A 55 -12.49 -9.37 -1.69
CA LYS A 55 -13.93 -9.12 -1.76
C LYS A 55 -14.23 -7.64 -2.02
N LEU A 56 -13.61 -6.74 -1.25
CA LEU A 56 -13.81 -5.29 -1.42
C LEU A 56 -13.36 -4.78 -2.79
N HIS A 57 -12.33 -5.37 -3.38
CA HIS A 57 -11.92 -5.04 -4.75
C HIS A 57 -12.95 -5.52 -5.78
N LYS A 58 -13.48 -6.74 -5.64
CA LYS A 58 -14.57 -7.23 -6.51
C LYS A 58 -15.81 -6.33 -6.44
N ASP A 59 -16.08 -5.78 -5.25
CA ASP A 59 -17.20 -4.86 -5.00
C ASP A 59 -16.89 -3.40 -5.38
N GLY A 60 -15.72 -3.10 -5.96
CA GLY A 60 -15.28 -1.75 -6.37
C GLY A 60 -14.95 -0.78 -5.22
N LYS A 61 -15.03 -1.24 -3.96
CA LYS A 61 -14.86 -0.41 -2.75
C LYS A 61 -13.42 0.04 -2.48
N ARG A 62 -12.48 -0.42 -3.29
CA ARG A 62 -11.04 -0.05 -3.23
C ARG A 62 -10.59 0.81 -4.41
N ASP A 63 -11.48 1.09 -5.36
CA ASP A 63 -11.10 1.71 -6.63
C ASP A 63 -10.60 3.14 -6.42
N ALA A 64 -11.21 3.88 -5.49
CA ALA A 64 -10.75 5.22 -5.12
C ALA A 64 -9.30 5.22 -4.60
N GLN A 65 -8.93 4.25 -3.75
CA GLN A 65 -7.56 4.13 -3.25
C GLN A 65 -6.58 3.71 -4.35
N ILE A 66 -7.03 2.86 -5.29
CA ILE A 66 -6.22 2.47 -6.45
C ILE A 66 -5.96 3.68 -7.35
N THR A 67 -6.99 4.45 -7.68
CA THR A 67 -6.86 5.68 -8.48
C THR A 67 -5.95 6.69 -7.81
N GLN A 68 -6.16 7.00 -6.52
CA GLN A 68 -5.27 7.90 -5.78
C GLN A 68 -3.82 7.43 -5.75
N PHE A 69 -3.59 6.11 -5.65
CA PHE A 69 -2.24 5.57 -5.71
C PHE A 69 -1.59 5.81 -7.07
N HIS A 70 -2.30 5.55 -8.17
CA HIS A 70 -1.79 5.82 -9.52
C HIS A 70 -1.54 7.31 -9.76
N GLU A 71 -2.42 8.20 -9.31
CA GLU A 71 -2.21 9.66 -9.39
C GLU A 71 -0.94 10.09 -8.66
N ARG A 72 -0.71 9.58 -7.44
CA ARG A 72 0.51 9.89 -6.68
C ARG A 72 1.77 9.34 -7.32
N ALA A 73 1.70 8.14 -7.90
CA ALA A 73 2.82 7.56 -8.64
C ALA A 73 3.17 8.40 -9.86
N ALA A 74 2.15 8.84 -10.63
CA ALA A 74 2.35 9.73 -11.78
C ALA A 74 2.93 11.10 -11.37
N ASN A 75 2.48 11.64 -10.23
CA ASN A 75 2.94 12.93 -9.70
C ASN A 75 4.28 12.85 -8.96
N ARG A 76 4.97 11.69 -8.95
CA ARG A 76 6.23 11.45 -8.24
C ARG A 76 6.19 11.78 -6.74
N THR A 77 5.01 11.72 -6.13
CA THR A 77 4.83 11.83 -4.66
C THR A 77 5.03 10.47 -3.97
N ILE A 78 5.41 9.46 -4.76
CA ILE A 78 5.78 8.13 -4.35
C ILE A 78 7.20 7.89 -4.89
N VAL A 79 8.16 7.76 -3.98
CA VAL A 79 9.54 7.38 -4.32
C VAL A 79 9.74 5.96 -3.81
N ASP A 80 9.60 5.00 -4.73
CA ASP A 80 9.94 3.60 -4.51
C ASP A 80 11.32 3.34 -5.10
N PRO A 81 12.33 3.01 -4.28
CA PRO A 81 13.68 2.78 -4.77
C PRO A 81 13.82 1.40 -5.46
N THR A 82 12.77 0.57 -5.45
CA THR A 82 12.76 -0.74 -6.11
C THR A 82 13.09 -0.61 -7.61
N PRO A 83 14.17 -1.23 -8.09
CA PRO A 83 14.53 -1.15 -9.50
C PRO A 83 13.48 -1.84 -10.38
N ALA A 84 13.24 -1.30 -11.58
CA ALA A 84 12.22 -1.84 -12.51
C ALA A 84 12.42 -3.32 -12.87
N SER A 85 13.68 -3.80 -12.82
CA SER A 85 14.01 -5.21 -13.02
C SER A 85 13.42 -6.13 -11.93
N ALA A 86 13.30 -5.65 -10.69
CA ALA A 86 12.73 -6.38 -9.56
C ALA A 86 11.20 -6.34 -9.53
N LEU A 87 10.56 -5.43 -10.27
CA LEU A 87 9.12 -5.37 -10.36
C LEU A 87 8.56 -6.49 -11.28
N PRO A 88 7.47 -7.17 -10.89
CA PRO A 88 6.76 -8.09 -11.76
C PRO A 88 6.31 -7.41 -13.07
N ALA A 89 6.27 -8.16 -14.17
CA ALA A 89 5.95 -7.60 -15.49
C ALA A 89 4.59 -6.87 -15.55
N PHE A 90 3.61 -7.27 -14.73
CA PHE A 90 2.30 -6.62 -14.66
C PHE A 90 2.27 -5.33 -13.82
N ILE A 91 3.38 -4.97 -13.16
CA ILE A 91 3.55 -3.73 -12.37
C ILE A 91 4.45 -2.73 -13.09
N ARG A 92 5.26 -3.18 -14.07
CA ARG A 92 6.08 -2.31 -14.92
C ARG A 92 5.13 -1.46 -15.78
N LEU A 93 4.88 -0.23 -15.35
CA LEU A 93 4.21 0.82 -16.13
C LEU A 93 5.07 1.20 -17.34
#